data_AF-A0A0F8WFM2-F1
#
_entry.id   AF-A0A0F8WFM2-F1
#
_cell.length_a   1.000
_cell.length_b   1.000
_cell.length_c   1.000
_cell.angle_alpha   90.00
_cell.angle_beta   90.00
_cell.angle_gamma   90.00
#
_symmetry.space_group_name_H-M   'P 1'
#
loop_
_entity.id
_entity.type
_entity.pdbx_description
1 polymer ?
#
loop_
_entity_poly.entity_id
_entity_poly.type
_entity_poly.pdbx_seq_one_letter_code
_entity_poly.pdbx_strand_id
1 'polypeptide(L)'
;IHAAHSYLLGQFLSPISNKRSDEYGGSLENRCRLTVEVIDAVRAAVGADLPMGIRISADEFASVGLTGQESVEIARIFAATGKLDWIDVSAGAYWSMAPIIVAPMAFPPGFIVHLAAAIKQAVELPVFCVGRITDPLQAEKILEENQADVVGMTRALIADPELPIKAREGRLDDIRHCTGCMYCVGRLYVNQPLACIHNPAAGRESWLGMGTLKRTESPKQVTVIGGGPAGLKAAEVAASRGHRVTLFERSSELGGQVRLAARAPTRADIEEVVRHLIVQCGRLGVELKTGVAVSADDVAAGGADAVVVATGCRPKRTFFAPLRLEEIEVPGAD
;
A
#
# COMPACT_ATOMS: atom_id res chain seq x y z
N ILE A 1 -15.62 -14.21 -7.22
CA ILE A 1 -14.84 -15.46 -7.46
C ILE A 1 -13.36 -15.10 -7.57
N HIS A 2 -12.45 -15.85 -6.92
CA HIS A 2 -11.01 -15.57 -6.96
C HIS A 2 -10.27 -16.59 -7.82
N ALA A 3 -9.82 -16.18 -9.01
CA ALA A 3 -9.08 -16.99 -9.97
C ALA A 3 -7.69 -16.40 -10.31
N ALA A 4 -7.13 -15.60 -9.41
CA ALA A 4 -5.80 -15.01 -9.53
C ALA A 4 -4.76 -15.67 -8.61
N HIS A 5 -3.49 -15.27 -8.80
CA HIS A 5 -2.36 -15.42 -7.87
C HIS A 5 -2.04 -16.85 -7.42
N SER A 6 -2.13 -17.82 -8.34
CA SER A 6 -1.79 -19.23 -8.07
C SER A 6 -2.61 -19.91 -6.95
N TYR A 7 -3.73 -19.32 -6.54
CA TYR A 7 -4.76 -20.03 -5.79
C TYR A 7 -5.46 -21.06 -6.70
N LEU A 8 -6.32 -21.91 -6.13
CA LEU A 8 -6.87 -23.09 -6.81
C LEU A 8 -7.32 -22.84 -8.26
N LEU A 9 -8.22 -21.89 -8.50
CA LEU A 9 -8.70 -21.61 -9.85
C LEU A 9 -7.60 -21.05 -10.76
N GLY A 10 -6.73 -20.18 -10.24
CA GLY A 10 -5.55 -19.70 -10.96
C GLY A 10 -4.59 -20.83 -11.34
N GLN A 11 -4.50 -21.90 -10.53
CA GLN A 11 -3.68 -23.07 -10.87
C GLN A 11 -4.23 -23.85 -12.05
N PHE A 12 -5.56 -23.92 -12.22
CA PHE A 12 -6.18 -24.56 -13.38
C PHE A 12 -5.97 -23.75 -14.65
N LEU A 13 -6.01 -22.41 -14.54
CA LEU A 13 -5.78 -21.53 -15.69
C LEU A 13 -4.34 -21.57 -16.19
N SER A 14 -3.37 -21.68 -15.28
CA SER A 14 -1.96 -21.59 -15.66
C SER A 14 -1.41 -22.85 -16.33
N PRO A 15 -0.70 -22.72 -17.47
CA PRO A 15 0.05 -23.83 -18.05
C PRO A 15 1.17 -24.33 -17.15
N ILE A 16 1.65 -23.54 -16.18
CA ILE A 16 2.75 -23.93 -15.29
C ILE A 16 2.29 -25.01 -14.32
N SER A 17 1.14 -24.81 -13.67
CA SER A 17 0.60 -25.73 -12.68
C SER A 17 -0.33 -26.78 -13.28
N ASN A 18 -1.10 -26.45 -14.31
CA ASN A 18 -2.02 -27.40 -14.93
C ASN A 18 -1.35 -28.22 -16.04
N LYS A 19 -0.90 -29.42 -15.68
CA LYS A 19 -0.32 -30.41 -16.59
C LYS A 19 -1.26 -31.58 -16.89
N ARG A 20 -2.56 -31.41 -16.62
CA ARG A 20 -3.55 -32.49 -16.80
C ARG A 20 -3.77 -32.78 -18.29
N SER A 21 -4.16 -34.02 -18.56
CA SER A 21 -4.50 -34.51 -19.90
C SER A 21 -5.98 -34.92 -20.01
N ASP A 22 -6.79 -34.63 -19.01
CA ASP A 22 -8.25 -34.86 -19.00
C ASP A 22 -9.02 -33.59 -19.46
N GLU A 23 -10.34 -33.57 -19.31
CA GLU A 23 -11.17 -32.43 -19.73
C GLU A 23 -10.90 -31.11 -18.97
N TYR A 24 -10.06 -31.11 -17.94
CA TYR A 24 -9.69 -29.93 -17.16
C TYR A 24 -8.29 -29.38 -17.46
N GLY A 25 -7.56 -29.97 -18.42
CA GLY A 25 -6.22 -29.49 -18.82
C GLY A 25 -5.96 -29.55 -20.33
N GLY A 26 -4.75 -29.14 -20.71
CA GLY A 26 -4.36 -29.04 -22.11
C GLY A 26 -4.82 -27.72 -22.75
N SER A 27 -5.95 -27.74 -23.45
CA SER A 27 -6.46 -26.57 -24.18
C SER A 27 -6.87 -25.43 -23.22
N LEU A 28 -6.89 -24.19 -23.73
CA LEU A 28 -7.36 -23.03 -22.97
C LEU A 28 -8.78 -23.23 -22.43
N GLU A 29 -9.67 -23.79 -23.26
CA GLU A 29 -11.06 -24.09 -22.90
C GLU A 29 -11.14 -25.06 -21.72
N ASN A 30 -10.38 -26.17 -21.77
CA ASN A 30 -10.34 -27.15 -20.70
C ASN A 30 -9.80 -26.57 -19.39
N ARG A 31 -8.76 -25.73 -19.47
CA ARG A 31 -8.22 -25.01 -18.29
C ARG A 31 -9.24 -24.04 -17.68
N CYS A 32 -10.09 -23.44 -18.51
CA CYS A 32 -11.18 -22.56 -18.05
C CYS A 32 -12.37 -23.31 -17.46
N ARG A 33 -12.56 -24.60 -17.82
CA ARG A 33 -13.75 -25.40 -17.49
C ARG A 33 -14.12 -25.35 -16.02
N LEU A 34 -13.19 -25.65 -15.12
CA LEU A 34 -13.46 -25.61 -13.68
C LEU A 34 -13.93 -24.22 -13.22
N THR A 35 -13.33 -23.16 -13.76
CA THR A 35 -13.71 -21.79 -13.39
C THR A 35 -15.12 -21.45 -13.88
N VAL A 36 -15.48 -21.89 -15.10
CA VAL A 36 -16.84 -21.74 -15.65
C VAL A 36 -17.87 -22.52 -14.82
N GLU A 37 -17.58 -23.77 -14.46
CA GLU A 37 -18.44 -24.58 -13.58
C GLU A 37 -18.65 -23.91 -12.21
N VAL A 38 -17.62 -23.29 -11.65
CA VAL A 38 -17.73 -22.51 -10.40
C VAL A 38 -18.56 -21.24 -10.60
N ILE A 39 -18.40 -20.51 -11.71
CA ILE A 39 -19.24 -19.35 -12.05
C ILE A 39 -20.71 -19.77 -12.10
N ASP A 40 -21.02 -20.87 -12.78
CA ASP A 40 -22.38 -21.40 -12.91
C ASP A 40 -22.96 -21.81 -11.55
N ALA A 41 -22.20 -22.58 -10.77
CA ALA A 41 -22.64 -23.06 -9.46
C ALA A 41 -22.88 -21.92 -8.46
N VAL A 42 -21.98 -20.92 -8.41
CA VAL A 42 -22.15 -19.77 -7.52
C VAL A 42 -23.35 -18.93 -7.97
N ARG A 43 -23.49 -18.64 -9.27
CA ARG A 43 -24.64 -17.86 -9.76
C ARG A 43 -25.97 -18.56 -9.49
N ALA A 44 -26.04 -19.89 -9.68
CA ALA A 44 -27.22 -20.67 -9.36
C ALA A 44 -27.58 -20.60 -7.86
N ALA A 45 -26.58 -20.52 -6.98
CA ALA A 45 -26.79 -20.46 -5.54
C ALA A 45 -27.20 -19.05 -5.04
N VAL A 46 -26.65 -17.98 -5.62
CA VAL A 46 -26.88 -16.60 -5.13
C VAL A 46 -27.98 -15.84 -5.88
N GLY A 47 -28.47 -16.36 -7.00
CA GLY A 47 -29.48 -15.71 -7.84
C GLY A 47 -28.91 -14.58 -8.71
N ALA A 48 -29.75 -13.93 -9.50
CA ALA A 48 -29.32 -12.90 -10.46
C ALA A 48 -29.07 -11.52 -9.81
N ASP A 49 -29.72 -11.23 -8.67
CA ASP A 49 -29.72 -9.88 -8.09
C ASP A 49 -28.43 -9.53 -7.32
N LEU A 50 -27.68 -10.53 -6.85
CA LEU A 50 -26.45 -10.29 -6.09
C LEU A 50 -25.27 -10.06 -7.04
N PRO A 51 -24.51 -8.94 -6.94
CA PRO A 51 -23.36 -8.71 -7.79
C PRO A 51 -22.27 -9.79 -7.61
N MET A 52 -21.82 -10.36 -8.72
CA MET A 52 -20.78 -11.37 -8.76
C MET A 52 -19.75 -11.01 -9.83
N GLY A 53 -18.52 -10.74 -9.39
CA GLY A 53 -17.38 -10.61 -10.30
C GLY A 53 -16.34 -11.70 -10.13
N ILE A 54 -15.34 -11.66 -11.01
CA ILE A 54 -14.18 -12.56 -10.96
C ILE A 54 -12.89 -11.75 -10.95
N ARG A 55 -11.92 -12.18 -10.14
CA ARG A 55 -10.56 -11.65 -10.16
C ARG A 55 -9.63 -12.63 -10.87
N ILE A 56 -8.84 -12.16 -11.82
CA ILE A 56 -7.87 -12.98 -12.59
C ILE A 56 -6.46 -12.41 -12.53
N SER A 57 -5.45 -13.26 -12.74
CA SER A 57 -4.09 -12.82 -13.07
C SER A 57 -3.98 -12.74 -14.59
N ALA A 58 -3.86 -11.53 -15.13
CA ALA A 58 -3.82 -11.32 -16.58
C ALA A 58 -2.46 -11.64 -17.20
N ASP A 59 -1.38 -11.54 -16.43
CA ASP A 59 -0.05 -11.97 -16.86
C ASP A 59 0.70 -12.54 -15.66
N GLU A 60 1.37 -13.68 -15.86
CA GLU A 60 2.20 -14.32 -14.83
C GLU A 60 3.66 -13.91 -14.93
N PHE A 61 4.08 -13.13 -15.93
CA PHE A 61 5.45 -12.66 -16.13
C PHE A 61 6.47 -13.80 -16.01
N ALA A 62 6.11 -14.97 -16.55
CA ALA A 62 6.91 -16.18 -16.54
C ALA A 62 7.06 -16.68 -17.98
N SER A 63 8.19 -17.32 -18.29
CA SER A 63 8.52 -17.75 -19.66
C SER A 63 7.52 -18.72 -20.29
N VAL A 64 6.77 -19.46 -19.47
CA VAL A 64 5.79 -20.48 -19.88
C VAL A 64 4.48 -20.37 -19.10
N GLY A 65 4.18 -19.20 -18.53
CA GLY A 65 2.97 -18.93 -17.74
C GLY A 65 1.82 -18.34 -18.57
N LEU A 66 0.76 -17.90 -17.89
CA LEU A 66 -0.30 -17.12 -18.55
C LEU A 66 0.26 -15.80 -19.08
N THR A 67 -0.12 -15.49 -20.32
CA THR A 67 0.23 -14.23 -20.99
C THR A 67 -0.94 -13.25 -21.02
N GLY A 68 -0.64 -11.95 -21.15
CA GLY A 68 -1.66 -10.91 -21.39
C GLY A 68 -2.59 -11.21 -22.58
N GLN A 69 -2.12 -11.91 -23.62
CA GLN A 69 -2.95 -12.28 -24.76
C GLN A 69 -3.92 -13.43 -24.42
N GLU A 70 -3.43 -14.49 -23.78
CA GLU A 70 -4.29 -15.60 -23.33
C GLU A 70 -5.34 -15.12 -22.33
N SER A 71 -5.00 -14.18 -21.45
CA SER A 71 -5.94 -13.68 -20.44
C SER A 71 -7.08 -12.85 -21.04
N VAL A 72 -6.88 -12.21 -22.19
CA VAL A 72 -7.97 -11.59 -22.96
C VAL A 72 -8.96 -12.64 -23.44
N GLU A 73 -8.50 -13.78 -23.97
CA GLU A 73 -9.38 -14.89 -24.37
C GLU A 73 -10.09 -15.52 -23.16
N ILE A 74 -9.39 -15.69 -22.04
CA ILE A 74 -9.99 -16.15 -20.77
C ILE A 74 -11.11 -15.21 -20.34
N ALA A 75 -10.88 -13.89 -20.39
CA ALA A 75 -11.88 -12.90 -20.04
C ALA A 75 -13.11 -12.97 -20.97
N ARG A 76 -12.93 -13.21 -22.27
CA ARG A 76 -14.04 -13.43 -23.21
C ARG A 76 -14.84 -14.69 -22.87
N ILE A 77 -14.17 -15.80 -22.56
CA ILE A 77 -14.83 -17.06 -22.15
C ILE A 77 -15.68 -16.82 -20.90
N PHE A 78 -15.13 -16.14 -19.90
CA PHE A 78 -15.85 -15.84 -18.66
C PHE A 78 -17.00 -14.85 -18.87
N ALA A 79 -16.80 -13.80 -19.68
CA ALA A 79 -17.85 -12.84 -20.01
C ALA A 79 -19.00 -13.50 -20.80
N ALA A 80 -18.69 -14.41 -21.72
CA ALA A 80 -19.67 -15.13 -22.53
C ALA A 80 -20.62 -16.03 -21.70
N THR A 81 -20.28 -16.32 -20.44
CA THR A 81 -21.21 -17.02 -19.53
C THR A 81 -22.48 -16.21 -19.25
N GLY A 82 -22.43 -14.88 -19.39
CA GLY A 82 -23.52 -13.96 -19.07
C GLY A 82 -23.84 -13.87 -17.57
N LYS A 83 -22.96 -14.38 -16.69
CA LYS A 83 -23.23 -14.52 -15.24
C LYS A 83 -22.39 -13.61 -14.36
N LEU A 84 -21.41 -12.90 -14.92
CA LEU A 84 -20.53 -12.00 -14.18
C LEU A 84 -20.94 -10.55 -14.40
N ASP A 85 -20.77 -9.73 -13.37
CA ASP A 85 -21.09 -8.29 -13.38
C ASP A 85 -19.84 -7.41 -13.55
N TRP A 86 -18.64 -7.96 -13.31
CA TRP A 86 -17.37 -7.27 -13.49
C TRP A 86 -16.17 -8.24 -13.50
N ILE A 87 -15.03 -7.78 -14.03
CA ILE A 87 -13.74 -8.47 -13.99
C ILE A 87 -12.70 -7.60 -13.28
N ASP A 88 -12.01 -8.14 -12.28
CA ASP A 88 -10.88 -7.51 -11.60
C ASP A 88 -9.56 -8.07 -12.10
N VAL A 89 -8.75 -7.18 -12.68
CA VAL A 89 -7.51 -7.52 -13.34
C VAL A 89 -6.33 -7.25 -12.42
N SER A 90 -5.67 -8.34 -12.05
CA SER A 90 -4.41 -8.35 -11.35
C SER A 90 -3.33 -9.04 -12.19
N ALA A 91 -2.17 -9.27 -11.61
CA ALA A 91 -1.09 -9.99 -12.28
C ALA A 91 -0.21 -10.72 -11.27
N GLY A 92 0.66 -11.57 -11.81
CA GLY A 92 1.60 -12.38 -11.05
C GLY A 92 0.99 -13.68 -10.50
N ALA A 93 1.92 -14.55 -10.14
CA ALA A 93 1.77 -15.89 -9.61
C ALA A 93 2.89 -16.19 -8.58
N TYR A 94 2.77 -17.23 -7.77
CA TYR A 94 3.81 -17.57 -6.78
C TYR A 94 5.13 -18.07 -7.41
N TRP A 95 5.07 -18.66 -8.61
CA TRP A 95 6.24 -19.03 -9.40
C TRP A 95 6.81 -17.86 -10.22
N SER A 96 5.99 -16.83 -10.47
CA SER A 96 6.51 -15.54 -10.90
C SER A 96 7.20 -14.86 -9.71
N MET A 97 7.94 -13.78 -9.96
CA MET A 97 8.46 -12.97 -8.86
C MET A 97 7.29 -12.54 -7.94
N ALA A 98 7.21 -13.09 -6.72
CA ALA A 98 6.20 -12.75 -5.71
C ALA A 98 5.96 -11.24 -5.51
N PRO A 99 6.98 -10.36 -5.68
CA PRO A 99 6.79 -8.91 -5.76
C PRO A 99 5.77 -8.41 -6.79
N ILE A 100 5.36 -9.17 -7.80
CA ILE A 100 4.37 -8.72 -8.80
C ILE A 100 2.96 -8.73 -8.22
N ILE A 101 2.61 -9.78 -7.47
CA ILE A 101 1.30 -9.90 -6.79
C ILE A 101 1.12 -8.73 -5.82
N VAL A 102 2.20 -8.37 -5.11
CA VAL A 102 2.22 -7.24 -4.17
C VAL A 102 3.45 -6.38 -4.45
N ALA A 103 3.30 -5.45 -5.40
CA ALA A 103 4.35 -4.54 -5.86
C ALA A 103 5.01 -3.70 -4.75
N PRO A 104 6.30 -3.91 -4.42
CA PRO A 104 7.06 -3.04 -3.50
C PRO A 104 7.41 -1.69 -4.15
N MET A 105 8.10 -0.82 -3.40
CA MET A 105 8.62 0.48 -3.86
C MET A 105 9.45 0.43 -5.16
N ALA A 106 10.01 -0.72 -5.51
CA ALA A 106 10.78 -0.89 -6.74
C ALA A 106 9.94 -0.94 -8.03
N PHE A 107 8.63 -1.16 -7.96
CA PHE A 107 7.76 -1.32 -9.14
C PHE A 107 6.97 -0.05 -9.43
N PRO A 108 7.05 0.58 -10.61
CA PRO A 108 6.37 1.86 -10.85
C PRO A 108 4.86 1.80 -10.56
N PRO A 109 4.24 2.89 -10.07
CA PRO A 109 2.79 2.98 -9.96
C PRO A 109 2.10 2.72 -11.31
N GLY A 110 1.02 1.94 -11.31
CA GLY A 110 0.23 1.62 -12.50
C GLY A 110 0.87 0.59 -13.45
N PHE A 111 1.91 -0.13 -13.04
CA PHE A 111 2.71 -0.99 -13.94
C PHE A 111 1.93 -2.09 -14.70
N ILE A 112 0.72 -2.46 -14.25
CA ILE A 112 -0.14 -3.48 -14.89
C ILE A 112 -1.45 -2.92 -15.44
N VAL A 113 -1.64 -1.59 -15.47
CA VAL A 113 -2.87 -0.96 -15.98
C VAL A 113 -3.13 -1.34 -17.44
N HIS A 114 -2.06 -1.48 -18.24
CA HIS A 114 -2.16 -1.91 -19.64
C HIS A 114 -2.82 -3.29 -19.81
N LEU A 115 -2.70 -4.21 -18.83
CA LEU A 115 -3.37 -5.51 -18.88
C LEU A 115 -4.88 -5.36 -18.69
N ALA A 116 -5.31 -4.47 -17.79
CA ALA A 116 -6.72 -4.17 -17.59
C ALA A 116 -7.32 -3.50 -18.83
N ALA A 117 -6.59 -2.56 -19.43
CA ALA A 117 -7.00 -1.87 -20.66
C ALA A 117 -7.21 -2.85 -21.82
N ALA A 118 -6.31 -3.83 -22.00
CA ALA A 118 -6.44 -4.85 -23.04
C ALA A 118 -7.70 -5.72 -22.85
N ILE A 119 -8.03 -6.09 -21.61
CA ILE A 119 -9.25 -6.84 -21.30
C ILE A 119 -10.49 -5.99 -21.51
N LYS A 120 -10.47 -4.72 -21.07
CA LYS A 120 -11.57 -3.77 -21.24
C LYS A 120 -11.93 -3.53 -22.70
N GLN A 121 -10.96 -3.55 -23.61
CA GLN A 121 -11.21 -3.46 -25.05
C GLN A 121 -11.86 -4.71 -25.64
N ALA A 122 -11.85 -5.84 -24.92
CA ALA A 122 -12.27 -7.14 -25.42
C ALA A 122 -13.60 -7.64 -24.85
N VAL A 123 -14.14 -6.99 -23.82
CA VAL A 123 -15.38 -7.37 -23.14
C VAL A 123 -16.25 -6.15 -22.81
N GLU A 124 -17.56 -6.35 -22.75
CA GLU A 124 -18.53 -5.30 -22.35
C GLU A 124 -18.67 -5.16 -20.83
N LEU A 125 -18.13 -6.11 -20.06
CA LEU A 125 -18.20 -6.06 -18.60
C LEU A 125 -17.33 -4.92 -18.04
N PRO A 126 -17.77 -4.23 -16.97
CA PRO A 126 -16.91 -3.33 -16.22
C PRO A 126 -15.61 -4.00 -15.78
N VAL A 127 -14.48 -3.32 -16.00
CA VAL A 127 -13.15 -3.81 -15.66
C VAL A 127 -12.54 -2.99 -14.53
N PHE A 128 -12.15 -3.68 -13.47
CA PHE A 128 -11.38 -3.12 -12.37
C PHE A 128 -9.89 -3.29 -12.67
N CYS A 129 -9.09 -2.27 -12.36
CA CYS A 129 -7.63 -2.37 -12.40
C CYS A 129 -7.03 -2.18 -11.01
N VAL A 130 -5.87 -2.80 -10.79
CA VAL A 130 -5.00 -2.53 -9.65
C VAL A 130 -3.58 -2.32 -10.15
N GLY A 131 -2.62 -2.02 -9.26
CA GLY A 131 -1.21 -2.00 -9.64
C GLY A 131 -0.41 -0.90 -8.98
N ARG A 132 -0.43 -0.84 -7.64
CA ARG A 132 0.24 0.23 -6.87
C ARG A 132 -0.26 1.64 -7.25
N ILE A 133 -1.56 1.78 -7.47
CA ILE A 133 -2.21 3.08 -7.67
C ILE A 133 -2.54 3.62 -6.28
N THR A 134 -1.86 4.70 -5.89
CA THR A 134 -1.94 5.28 -4.54
C THR A 134 -2.36 6.74 -4.53
N ASP A 135 -2.40 7.37 -5.70
CA ASP A 135 -2.78 8.76 -5.92
C ASP A 135 -4.13 8.80 -6.65
N PRO A 136 -5.15 9.50 -6.11
CA PRO A 136 -6.42 9.67 -6.80
C PRO A 136 -6.29 10.38 -8.16
N LEU A 137 -5.29 11.24 -8.38
CA LEU A 137 -5.09 11.87 -9.68
C LEU A 137 -4.62 10.86 -10.74
N GLN A 138 -3.76 9.92 -10.35
CA GLN A 138 -3.41 8.80 -11.22
C GLN A 138 -4.64 7.93 -11.51
N ALA A 139 -5.47 7.68 -10.51
CA ALA A 139 -6.69 6.91 -10.69
C ALA A 139 -7.66 7.59 -11.65
N GLU A 140 -7.88 8.91 -11.52
CA GLU A 140 -8.72 9.69 -12.42
C GLU A 140 -8.21 9.60 -13.85
N LYS A 141 -6.91 9.80 -14.06
CA LYS A 141 -6.30 9.69 -15.39
C LYS A 141 -6.54 8.32 -16.06
N ILE A 142 -6.47 7.22 -15.28
CA ILE A 142 -6.74 5.86 -15.78
C ILE A 142 -8.19 5.73 -16.25
N LEU A 143 -9.13 6.35 -15.54
CA LEU A 143 -10.55 6.35 -15.92
C LEU A 143 -10.80 7.23 -17.16
N GLU A 144 -10.24 8.44 -17.19
CA GLU A 144 -10.34 9.37 -18.33
C GLU A 144 -9.77 8.76 -19.62
N GLU A 145 -8.68 8.00 -19.52
CA GLU A 145 -8.06 7.29 -20.64
C GLU A 145 -8.78 5.97 -21.01
N ASN A 146 -9.93 5.67 -20.38
CA ASN A 146 -10.74 4.48 -20.61
C ASN A 146 -9.96 3.16 -20.44
N GLN A 147 -8.98 3.14 -19.53
CA GLN A 147 -8.13 1.98 -19.26
C GLN A 147 -8.74 1.02 -18.23
N ALA A 148 -9.70 1.50 -17.45
CA ALA A 148 -10.51 0.73 -16.50
C ALA A 148 -11.83 1.48 -16.23
N ASP A 149 -12.82 0.79 -15.66
CA ASP A 149 -14.07 1.38 -15.15
C ASP A 149 -13.98 1.69 -13.66
N VAL A 150 -13.15 0.94 -12.93
CA VAL A 150 -12.93 1.12 -11.49
C VAL A 150 -11.46 0.91 -11.16
N VAL A 151 -10.93 1.75 -10.28
CA VAL A 151 -9.56 1.63 -9.75
C VAL A 151 -9.60 1.02 -8.35
N GLY A 152 -9.07 -0.21 -8.22
CA GLY A 152 -8.94 -0.91 -6.96
C GLY A 152 -7.70 -0.46 -6.18
N MET A 153 -7.90 -0.03 -4.94
CA MET A 153 -6.85 0.53 -4.08
C MET A 153 -6.75 -0.17 -2.71
N THR A 154 -6.13 -1.34 -2.62
CA THR A 154 -6.03 -2.03 -1.32
C THR A 154 -5.10 -1.34 -0.34
N ARG A 155 -3.80 -1.24 -0.67
CA ARG A 155 -2.79 -0.71 0.27
C ARG A 155 -2.89 0.79 0.48
N ALA A 156 -3.40 1.53 -0.51
CA ALA A 156 -3.67 2.95 -0.34
C ALA A 156 -4.75 3.17 0.73
N LEU A 157 -5.83 2.37 0.74
CA LEU A 157 -6.88 2.45 1.77
C LEU A 157 -6.45 1.92 3.14
N ILE A 158 -5.49 0.98 3.20
CA ILE A 158 -4.84 0.61 4.47
C ILE A 158 -4.06 1.79 5.06
N ALA A 159 -3.33 2.53 4.21
CA ALA A 159 -2.61 3.72 4.64
C ALA A 159 -3.58 4.87 4.99
N ASP A 160 -4.60 5.10 4.18
CA ASP A 160 -5.57 6.17 4.36
C ASP A 160 -7.00 5.72 4.00
N PRO A 161 -7.80 5.29 4.99
CA PRO A 161 -9.19 4.91 4.72
C PRO A 161 -10.05 6.09 4.29
N GLU A 162 -9.64 7.34 4.57
CA GLU A 162 -10.35 8.55 4.17
C GLU A 162 -9.92 9.07 2.79
N LEU A 163 -9.00 8.39 2.08
CA LEU A 163 -8.50 8.80 0.77
C LEU A 163 -9.63 9.19 -0.20
N PRO A 164 -10.70 8.40 -0.39
CA PRO A 164 -11.77 8.77 -1.34
C PRO A 164 -12.51 10.04 -0.92
N ILE A 165 -12.73 10.23 0.39
CA ILE A 165 -13.41 11.41 0.93
C ILE A 165 -12.52 12.65 0.75
N LYS A 166 -11.23 12.55 1.10
CA LYS A 166 -10.24 13.62 0.93
C LYS A 166 -10.10 14.03 -0.53
N ALA A 167 -10.05 13.06 -1.44
CA ALA A 167 -9.99 13.32 -2.88
C ALA A 167 -11.21 14.09 -3.37
N ARG A 168 -12.43 13.64 -2.99
CA ARG A 168 -13.69 14.31 -3.34
C ARG A 168 -13.77 15.75 -2.81
N GLU A 169 -13.17 16.01 -1.66
CA GLU A 169 -13.14 17.34 -1.03
C GLU A 169 -11.96 18.21 -1.50
N GLY A 170 -11.14 17.73 -2.44
CA GLY A 170 -9.95 18.45 -2.93
C GLY A 170 -8.79 18.54 -1.92
N ARG A 171 -8.85 17.80 -0.81
CA ARG A 171 -7.83 17.75 0.25
C ARG A 171 -6.68 16.81 -0.11
N LEU A 172 -6.08 16.99 -1.28
CA LEU A 172 -5.08 16.07 -1.82
C LEU A 172 -3.79 16.02 -0.98
N ASP A 173 -3.37 17.16 -0.41
CA ASP A 173 -2.20 17.28 0.47
C ASP A 173 -2.33 16.47 1.77
N ASP A 174 -3.58 16.26 2.22
CA ASP A 174 -3.99 15.53 3.43
C ASP A 174 -3.92 14.01 3.25
N ILE A 175 -3.86 13.54 2.00
CA ILE A 175 -3.84 12.11 1.72
C ILE A 175 -2.53 11.52 2.24
N ARG A 176 -2.65 10.40 2.92
CA ARG A 176 -1.54 9.59 3.41
C ARG A 176 -1.24 8.52 2.37
N HIS A 177 -0.40 8.81 1.38
CA HIS A 177 -0.16 7.85 0.31
C HIS A 177 0.59 6.61 0.85
N CYS A 178 0.21 5.44 0.34
CA CYS A 178 0.91 4.21 0.64
C CYS A 178 2.30 4.26 0.01
N THR A 179 3.31 3.98 0.84
CA THR A 179 4.70 4.01 0.41
C THR A 179 5.14 2.75 -0.32
N GLY A 180 4.33 1.70 -0.41
CA GLY A 180 4.78 0.42 -0.98
C GLY A 180 5.88 -0.30 -0.16
N CYS A 181 6.06 0.05 1.12
CA CYS A 181 7.09 -0.50 2.01
C CYS A 181 6.99 -1.99 2.36
N MET A 182 5.91 -2.66 1.95
CA MET A 182 5.65 -4.08 2.20
C MET A 182 5.47 -4.49 3.67
N TYR A 183 5.45 -3.57 4.63
CA TYR A 183 5.29 -3.93 6.04
C TYR A 183 3.98 -4.67 6.32
N CYS A 184 2.88 -4.25 5.69
CA CYS A 184 1.57 -4.91 5.83
C CYS A 184 1.65 -6.40 5.47
N VAL A 185 2.14 -6.71 4.26
CA VAL A 185 2.24 -8.09 3.77
C VAL A 185 3.37 -8.87 4.45
N GLY A 186 4.48 -8.20 4.78
CA GLY A 186 5.59 -8.80 5.54
C GLY A 186 5.12 -9.37 6.89
N ARG A 187 4.18 -8.71 7.58
CA ARG A 187 3.57 -9.24 8.81
C ARG A 187 2.71 -10.47 8.54
N LEU A 188 1.93 -10.48 7.46
CA LEU A 188 1.09 -11.63 7.11
C LEU A 188 1.93 -12.89 6.85
N TYR A 189 3.09 -12.75 6.19
CA TYR A 189 4.01 -13.87 5.95
C TYR A 189 4.57 -14.51 7.23
N VAL A 190 4.62 -13.76 8.33
CA VAL A 190 5.03 -14.27 9.65
C VAL A 190 3.84 -14.48 10.59
N ASN A 191 2.64 -14.61 10.04
CA ASN A 191 1.39 -14.85 10.76
C ASN A 191 1.11 -13.83 11.87
N GLN A 192 1.46 -12.56 11.62
CA GLN A 192 1.16 -11.46 12.52
C GLN A 192 -0.02 -10.62 12.01
N PRO A 193 -0.74 -9.92 12.91
CA PRO A 193 -1.80 -9.00 12.51
C PRO A 193 -1.31 -7.96 11.50
N LEU A 194 -2.16 -7.61 10.54
CA LEU A 194 -1.86 -6.54 9.58
C LEU A 194 -1.58 -5.22 10.31
N ALA A 195 -0.59 -4.48 9.83
CA ALA A 195 -0.28 -3.14 10.29
C ALA A 195 0.35 -2.32 9.16
N CYS A 196 0.39 -1.00 9.33
CA CYS A 196 1.00 -0.07 8.37
C CYS A 196 2.04 0.80 9.08
N ILE A 197 3.20 1.02 8.45
CA ILE A 197 4.21 1.94 9.01
C ILE A 197 3.71 3.39 9.03
N HIS A 198 2.81 3.72 8.09
CA HIS A 198 2.31 5.07 7.90
C HIS A 198 1.03 5.31 8.71
N ASN A 199 0.20 4.27 8.87
CA ASN A 199 -1.05 4.31 9.63
C ASN A 199 -1.00 3.37 10.85
N PRO A 200 -0.64 3.88 12.05
CA PRO A 200 -0.61 3.07 13.26
C PRO A 200 -1.96 2.48 13.68
N ALA A 201 -3.06 3.02 13.15
CA ALA A 201 -4.43 2.55 13.45
C ALA A 201 -4.86 1.33 12.62
N ALA A 202 -4.15 1.01 11.53
CA ALA A 202 -4.49 -0.13 10.69
C ALA A 202 -4.40 -1.45 11.49
N GLY A 203 -5.50 -2.20 11.54
CA GLY A 203 -5.65 -3.41 12.36
C GLY A 203 -5.86 -3.14 13.86
N ARG A 204 -6.14 -1.88 14.22
CA ARG A 204 -6.22 -1.33 15.58
C ARG A 204 -7.32 -0.26 15.67
N GLU A 205 -8.34 -0.34 14.83
CA GLU A 205 -9.31 0.72 14.59
C GLU A 205 -10.16 1.00 15.84
N SER A 206 -10.45 -0.03 16.65
CA SER A 206 -11.28 0.09 17.85
C SER A 206 -10.75 1.06 18.91
N TRP A 207 -9.43 1.30 18.96
CA TRP A 207 -8.82 2.21 19.94
C TRP A 207 -8.01 3.37 19.32
N LEU A 208 -7.62 3.28 18.05
CA LEU A 208 -6.74 4.26 17.36
C LEU A 208 -7.33 4.76 16.05
N GLY A 209 -8.49 4.22 15.65
CA GLY A 209 -9.16 4.57 14.39
C GLY A 209 -9.80 5.96 14.41
N MET A 210 -10.50 6.26 13.32
CA MET A 210 -11.24 7.50 13.18
C MET A 210 -12.26 7.67 14.32
N GLY A 211 -12.33 8.88 14.88
CA GLY A 211 -13.25 9.21 15.95
C GLY A 211 -12.88 8.69 17.35
N THR A 212 -11.81 7.89 17.50
CA THR A 212 -11.39 7.41 18.84
C THR A 212 -10.55 8.43 19.60
N LEU A 213 -9.89 9.36 18.89
CA LEU A 213 -9.05 10.38 19.50
C LEU A 213 -9.89 11.47 20.17
N LYS A 214 -9.81 11.53 21.50
CA LYS A 214 -10.47 12.57 22.31
C LYS A 214 -9.55 13.76 22.53
N ARG A 215 -10.07 14.98 22.32
CA ARG A 215 -9.36 16.21 22.70
C ARG A 215 -9.26 16.32 24.23
N THR A 216 -8.21 16.97 24.70
CA THR A 216 -8.01 17.26 26.13
C THR A 216 -8.84 18.46 26.57
N GLU A 217 -9.33 18.45 27.81
CA GLU A 217 -9.94 19.61 28.46
C GLU A 217 -8.89 20.50 29.14
N SER A 218 -7.68 19.98 29.35
CA SER A 218 -6.55 20.69 29.96
C SER A 218 -5.36 20.70 28.99
N PRO A 219 -5.28 21.66 28.05
CA PRO A 219 -4.13 21.82 27.16
C PRO A 219 -2.84 22.01 27.93
N LYS A 220 -1.75 21.49 27.36
CA LYS A 220 -0.39 21.55 27.91
C LYS A 220 0.55 22.13 26.86
N GLN A 221 1.66 22.70 27.30
CA GLN A 221 2.81 23.04 26.47
C GLN A 221 3.70 21.80 26.33
N VAL A 222 3.79 21.26 25.13
CA VAL A 222 4.53 20.04 24.83
C VAL A 222 5.72 20.38 23.95
N THR A 223 6.91 20.08 24.44
CA THR A 223 8.16 20.21 23.67
C THR A 223 8.53 18.85 23.09
N VAL A 224 8.74 18.79 21.77
CA VAL A 224 9.20 17.58 21.07
C VAL A 224 10.63 17.81 20.56
N ILE A 225 11.55 16.92 20.87
CA ILE A 225 12.97 17.04 20.50
C ILE A 225 13.31 15.96 19.47
N GLY A 226 13.54 16.37 18.23
CA GLY A 226 13.83 15.52 17.08
C GLY A 226 12.68 15.51 16.07
N GLY A 227 12.96 15.97 14.85
CA GLY A 227 12.04 16.04 13.72
C GLY A 227 12.01 14.80 12.84
N GLY A 228 12.43 13.64 13.36
CA GLY A 228 12.24 12.34 12.70
C GLY A 228 10.78 11.86 12.73
N PRO A 229 10.47 10.69 12.14
CA PRO A 229 9.09 10.17 12.08
C PRO A 229 8.43 10.01 13.45
N ALA A 230 9.19 9.60 14.48
CA ALA A 230 8.67 9.46 15.85
C ALA A 230 8.26 10.80 16.46
N GLY A 231 9.11 11.83 16.34
CA GLY A 231 8.81 13.16 16.87
C GLY A 231 7.69 13.85 16.11
N LEU A 232 7.72 13.78 14.77
CA LEU A 232 6.65 14.31 13.93
C LEU A 232 5.29 13.66 14.25
N LYS A 233 5.24 12.33 14.42
CA LYS A 233 3.98 11.65 14.78
C LYS A 233 3.53 12.00 16.20
N ALA A 234 4.46 12.11 17.15
CA ALA A 234 4.14 12.54 18.51
C ALA A 234 3.58 13.98 18.55
N ALA A 235 4.19 14.88 17.77
CA ALA A 235 3.73 16.26 17.64
C ALA A 235 2.34 16.35 17.00
N GLU A 236 2.12 15.63 15.90
CA GLU A 236 0.81 15.53 15.24
C GLU A 236 -0.26 15.05 16.22
N VAL A 237 -0.03 13.93 16.92
CA VAL A 237 -1.03 13.39 17.87
C VAL A 237 -1.27 14.34 19.04
N ALA A 238 -0.22 14.95 19.61
CA ALA A 238 -0.36 15.90 20.71
C ALA A 238 -1.16 17.15 20.30
N ALA A 239 -0.90 17.69 19.12
CA ALA A 239 -1.61 18.84 18.58
C ALA A 239 -3.07 18.49 18.21
N SER A 240 -3.30 17.31 17.61
CA SER A 240 -4.65 16.77 17.34
C SER A 240 -5.48 16.62 18.63
N ARG A 241 -4.84 16.31 19.76
CA ARG A 241 -5.50 16.30 21.08
C ARG A 241 -5.75 17.69 21.67
N GLY A 242 -5.22 18.76 21.08
CA GLY A 242 -5.40 20.15 21.51
C GLY A 242 -4.29 20.72 22.38
N HIS A 243 -3.14 20.07 22.49
CA HIS A 243 -1.97 20.63 23.18
C HIS A 243 -1.28 21.70 22.31
N ARG A 244 -0.55 22.63 22.96
CA ARG A 244 0.35 23.56 22.27
C ARG A 244 1.69 22.86 22.09
N VAL A 245 2.13 22.68 20.85
CA VAL A 245 3.31 21.86 20.55
C VAL A 245 4.37 22.68 19.85
N THR A 246 5.60 22.63 20.36
CA THR A 246 6.80 23.09 19.66
C THR A 246 7.71 21.90 19.43
N LEU A 247 8.09 21.66 18.18
CA LEU A 247 9.03 20.62 17.79
C LEU A 247 10.34 21.27 17.36
N PHE A 248 11.44 20.80 17.95
CA PHE A 248 12.79 21.23 17.61
C PHE A 248 13.53 20.15 16.84
N GLU A 249 14.22 20.54 15.76
CA GLU A 249 15.11 19.70 14.98
C GLU A 249 16.45 20.41 14.81
N ARG A 250 17.53 19.68 15.06
CA ARG A 250 18.90 20.21 14.97
C ARG A 250 19.31 20.47 13.52
N SER A 251 18.95 19.58 12.60
CA SER A 251 19.21 19.77 11.18
C SER A 251 18.35 20.91 10.61
N SER A 252 18.76 21.44 9.46
CA SER A 252 17.96 22.43 8.71
C SER A 252 16.65 21.86 8.14
N GLU A 253 16.46 20.54 8.25
CA GLU A 253 15.41 19.78 7.60
C GLU A 253 14.83 18.73 8.56
N LEU A 254 13.51 18.59 8.53
CA LEU A 254 12.77 17.52 9.22
C LEU A 254 12.92 16.19 8.47
N GLY A 255 12.55 15.08 9.11
CA GLY A 255 12.43 13.75 8.51
C GLY A 255 13.40 12.70 9.04
N GLY A 256 14.52 13.12 9.63
CA GLY A 256 15.49 12.21 10.26
C GLY A 256 15.95 11.07 9.34
N GLN A 257 16.01 9.86 9.88
CA GLN A 257 16.51 8.69 9.14
C GLN A 257 15.64 8.28 7.94
N VAL A 258 14.37 8.68 7.88
CA VAL A 258 13.52 8.35 6.73
C VAL A 258 14.03 9.05 5.47
N ARG A 259 14.52 10.29 5.59
CA ARG A 259 15.14 11.00 4.46
C ARG A 259 16.43 10.36 3.99
N LEU A 260 17.23 9.83 4.92
CA LEU A 260 18.41 9.04 4.54
C LEU A 260 17.99 7.76 3.79
N ALA A 261 16.98 7.05 4.31
CA ALA A 261 16.47 5.84 3.68
C ALA A 261 15.88 6.09 2.29
N ALA A 262 15.23 7.25 2.07
CA ALA A 262 14.64 7.64 0.80
C ALA A 262 15.67 7.86 -0.32
N ARG A 263 16.92 8.18 0.03
CA ARG A 263 18.02 8.34 -0.94
C ARG A 263 18.51 7.02 -1.54
N ALA A 264 18.18 5.89 -0.93
CA ALA A 264 18.54 4.59 -1.50
C ALA A 264 17.76 4.35 -2.80
N PRO A 265 18.37 3.70 -3.81
CA PRO A 265 17.69 3.35 -5.05
C PRO A 265 16.36 2.64 -4.75
N THR A 266 15.31 3.00 -5.47
CA THR A 266 13.94 2.45 -5.32
C THR A 266 13.23 2.74 -4.00
N ARG A 267 13.74 3.59 -3.09
CA ARG A 267 13.12 3.87 -1.79
C ARG A 267 12.51 5.26 -1.64
N ALA A 268 12.48 6.07 -2.71
CA ALA A 268 12.00 7.45 -2.66
C ALA A 268 10.62 7.60 -1.98
N ASP A 269 9.68 6.70 -2.29
CA ASP A 269 8.32 6.68 -1.72
C ASP A 269 8.27 6.59 -0.19
N ILE A 270 9.33 6.19 0.51
CA ILE A 270 9.33 6.21 1.99
C ILE A 270 9.31 7.63 2.55
N GLU A 271 9.76 8.63 1.79
CA GLU A 271 9.74 10.05 2.18
C GLU A 271 8.31 10.59 2.36
N GLU A 272 7.33 9.93 1.73
CA GLU A 272 5.91 10.20 1.90
C GLU A 272 5.45 10.19 3.36
N VAL A 273 6.10 9.38 4.22
CA VAL A 273 5.85 9.39 5.67
C VAL A 273 6.17 10.75 6.28
N VAL A 274 7.29 11.34 5.88
CA VAL A 274 7.74 12.64 6.37
C VAL A 274 6.89 13.75 5.76
N ARG A 275 6.65 13.71 4.45
CA ARG A 275 5.81 14.70 3.75
C ARG A 275 4.45 14.83 4.41
N HIS A 276 3.73 13.71 4.58
CA HIS A 276 2.40 13.71 5.19
C HIS A 276 2.44 14.27 6.61
N LEU A 277 3.37 13.82 7.47
CA LEU A 277 3.43 14.28 8.85
C LEU A 277 3.78 15.77 8.98
N ILE A 278 4.62 16.32 8.10
CA ILE A 278 4.91 17.77 8.06
C ILE A 278 3.64 18.55 7.71
N VAL A 279 2.89 18.12 6.69
CA VAL A 279 1.61 18.75 6.30
C VAL A 279 0.62 18.73 7.48
N GLN A 280 0.47 17.57 8.14
CA GLN A 280 -0.43 17.46 9.30
C GLN A 280 0.00 18.36 10.46
N CYS A 281 1.30 18.38 10.80
CA CYS A 281 1.82 19.27 11.84
C CYS A 281 1.55 20.74 11.52
N GLY A 282 1.77 21.17 10.27
CA GLY A 282 1.48 22.53 9.83
C GLY A 282 0.00 22.90 9.96
N ARG A 283 -0.90 22.01 9.52
CA ARG A 283 -2.36 22.21 9.61
C ARG A 283 -2.86 22.27 11.05
N LEU A 284 -2.21 21.55 11.96
CA LEU A 284 -2.52 21.54 13.39
C LEU A 284 -1.85 22.68 14.17
N GLY A 285 -1.07 23.55 13.50
CA GLY A 285 -0.41 24.68 14.14
C GLY A 285 0.76 24.31 15.05
N VAL A 286 1.41 23.16 14.81
CA VAL A 286 2.66 22.80 15.50
C VAL A 286 3.75 23.81 15.10
N GLU A 287 4.44 24.39 16.08
CA GLU A 287 5.58 25.25 15.83
C GLU A 287 6.81 24.39 15.50
N LEU A 288 7.23 24.38 14.23
CA LEU A 288 8.37 23.59 13.75
C LEU A 288 9.64 24.45 13.71
N LYS A 289 10.63 24.15 14.56
CA LYS A 289 11.91 24.88 14.67
C LYS A 289 13.08 24.00 14.21
N THR A 290 13.53 24.20 12.97
CA THR A 290 14.71 23.54 12.40
C THR A 290 15.98 24.35 12.64
N GLY A 291 17.15 23.71 12.56
CA GLY A 291 18.45 24.35 12.82
C GLY A 291 18.72 24.62 14.31
N VAL A 292 17.92 24.02 15.21
CA VAL A 292 17.99 24.28 16.66
C VAL A 292 18.35 23.00 17.38
N ALA A 293 19.55 22.96 17.96
CA ALA A 293 19.92 21.94 18.92
C ALA A 293 19.33 22.29 20.30
N VAL A 294 18.77 21.30 20.99
CA VAL A 294 18.19 21.46 22.33
C VAL A 294 19.00 20.62 23.32
N SER A 295 19.50 21.26 24.37
CA SER A 295 20.19 20.62 25.49
C SER A 295 19.23 20.32 26.66
N ALA A 296 19.70 19.59 27.67
CA ALA A 296 18.92 19.35 28.88
C ALA A 296 18.65 20.65 29.67
N ASP A 297 19.59 21.59 29.65
CA ASP A 297 19.45 22.88 30.33
C ASP A 297 18.39 23.76 29.65
N ASP A 298 18.34 23.75 28.32
CA ASP A 298 17.28 24.43 27.55
C ASP A 298 15.89 23.89 27.90
N VAL A 299 15.78 22.57 28.09
CA VAL A 299 14.52 21.93 28.49
C VAL A 299 14.14 22.33 29.92
N ALA A 300 15.10 22.34 30.85
CA ALA A 300 14.87 22.74 32.23
C ALA A 300 14.46 24.22 32.34
N ALA A 301 15.02 25.09 31.50
CA ALA A 301 14.69 26.50 31.44
C ALA A 301 13.38 26.79 30.67
N GLY A 302 12.99 25.94 29.72
CA GLY A 302 11.91 26.18 28.75
C GLY A 302 10.48 26.07 29.27
N GLY A 303 10.27 25.67 30.53
CA GLY A 303 8.95 25.70 31.19
C GLY A 303 7.87 24.81 30.55
N ALA A 304 8.25 23.77 29.81
CA ALA A 304 7.30 22.85 29.19
C ALA A 304 6.61 21.96 30.23
N ASP A 305 5.30 21.72 30.03
CA ASP A 305 4.53 20.82 30.90
C ASP A 305 4.84 19.34 30.61
N ALA A 306 5.32 19.04 29.40
CA ALA A 306 5.74 17.71 28.98
C ALA A 306 6.81 17.79 27.88
N VAL A 307 7.71 16.81 27.87
CA VAL A 307 8.81 16.72 26.91
C VAL A 307 8.83 15.33 26.27
N VAL A 308 8.90 15.28 24.93
CA VAL A 308 9.07 14.05 24.15
C VAL A 308 10.44 14.04 23.51
N VAL A 309 11.30 13.11 23.93
CA VAL A 309 12.65 12.95 23.37
C VAL A 309 12.60 11.91 22.24
N ALA A 310 12.75 12.37 21.01
CA ALA A 310 12.67 11.57 19.78
C ALA A 310 13.92 11.75 18.89
N THR A 311 15.10 11.79 19.51
CA THR A 311 16.40 12.14 18.88
C THR A 311 16.99 11.05 17.97
N GLY A 312 16.25 9.98 17.71
CA GLY A 312 16.67 8.88 16.84
C GLY A 312 17.77 7.99 17.44
N CYS A 313 18.55 7.36 16.59
CA CYS A 313 19.67 6.49 16.96
C CYS A 313 20.87 6.74 16.05
N ARG A 314 22.02 6.16 16.41
CA ARG A 314 23.25 6.18 15.60
C ARG A 314 23.67 4.74 15.31
N PRO A 315 24.29 4.47 14.15
CA PRO A 315 24.80 3.15 13.85
C PRO A 315 25.87 2.75 14.87
N LYS A 316 25.82 1.48 15.33
CA LYS A 316 26.86 0.92 16.18
C LYS A 316 28.10 0.64 15.34
N ARG A 317 29.23 1.29 15.66
CA ARG A 317 30.49 1.15 14.91
C ARG A 317 31.31 -0.10 15.26
N THR A 318 30.86 -0.90 16.22
CA THR A 318 31.62 -2.04 16.75
C THR A 318 31.22 -3.38 16.13
N PHE A 319 30.62 -3.38 14.93
CA PHE A 319 30.29 -4.53 14.05
C PHE A 319 29.48 -5.72 14.62
N PHE A 320 29.14 -5.75 15.90
CA PHE A 320 28.33 -6.84 16.45
C PHE A 320 26.85 -6.66 16.09
N ALA A 321 26.40 -7.37 15.05
CA ALA A 321 24.99 -7.62 14.75
C ALA A 321 24.75 -9.15 14.73
N PRO A 322 23.62 -9.65 15.25
CA PRO A 322 23.29 -11.08 15.22
C PRO A 322 23.06 -11.61 13.78
N LEU A 323 22.86 -10.70 12.81
CA LEU A 323 22.91 -10.99 11.38
C LEU A 323 24.33 -10.63 10.90
N ARG A 324 25.18 -11.63 10.66
CA ARG A 324 26.48 -11.44 10.01
C ARG A 324 26.24 -10.90 8.58
N LEU A 325 26.47 -9.61 8.38
CA LEU A 325 26.69 -9.01 7.06
C LEU A 325 28.19 -9.04 6.75
N GLU A 326 28.84 -10.20 6.88
CA GLU A 326 30.30 -10.33 6.74
C GLU A 326 30.82 -10.07 5.32
N GLU A 327 29.98 -9.71 4.34
CA GLU A 327 30.41 -9.56 2.94
C GLU A 327 29.77 -8.39 2.17
N ILE A 328 29.32 -7.33 2.86
CA ILE A 328 28.80 -6.15 2.15
C ILE A 328 29.53 -4.89 2.60
N GLU A 329 30.40 -4.36 1.74
CA GLU A 329 30.82 -2.96 1.82
C GLU A 329 29.58 -2.08 1.71
N VAL A 330 29.27 -1.31 2.77
CA VAL A 330 28.17 -0.33 2.76
C VAL A 330 28.80 1.05 2.54
N PRO A 331 28.62 1.68 1.36
CA PRO A 331 29.17 2.99 1.10
C PRO A 331 28.69 4.02 2.14
N GLY A 332 29.62 4.71 2.80
CA GLY A 332 29.35 5.73 3.82
C GLY A 332 29.31 5.23 5.26
N ALA A 333 29.73 3.98 5.52
CA ALA A 333 29.96 3.46 6.87
C ALA A 333 31.38 3.77 7.42
N ASP A 334 32.23 4.38 6.60
CA ASP A 334 33.61 4.78 6.89
C ASP A 334 33.70 6.27 7.25
#